data_AF-A0A966FA75-F1
#
_entry.id   AF-A0A966FA75-F1
#
_cell.length_a   1.000
_cell.length_b   1.000
_cell.length_c   1.000
_cell.angle_alpha   90.00
_cell.angle_beta   90.00
_cell.angle_gamma   90.00
#
_symmetry.space_group_name_H-M   'P 1'
#
loop_
_entity.id
_entity.type
_entity.pdbx_description
1 polymer ?
#
loop_
_entity_poly.entity_id
_entity_poly.type
_entity_poly.pdbx_seq_one_letter_code
_entity_poly.pdbx_strand_id
1 'polypeptide(L)'
;MLRAALVDLPFGEAGREPEILVAELADNGIVYECRVWTRQPGRGAEIRDAVLERARMGLTRAGIEIPFPQRTVLIRRAAVDDASGHCRRALAATPLFAGLGDDVLDDLAAASRPLEFAPGEAVVHEGDASLALYVVAAGNLEVERGGQSVGRVGAGEVFGEMALLTGRRRAATVRSQSAVQAIEIDAGALRAVLVGHPELAEELAERVAVRQHEMASVGEVEVEDETPRGLAAYLRERFQWFLAG
;
A
#
# COMPACT_ATOMS: atom_id res chain seq x y z
N MET A 1 -13.25 -8.16 -31.05
CA MET A 1 -13.56 -6.98 -31.87
C MET A 1 -12.44 -6.64 -32.86
N LEU A 2 -11.28 -6.16 -32.41
CA LEU A 2 -10.12 -5.85 -33.29
C LEU A 2 -9.67 -7.06 -34.11
N ARG A 3 -9.59 -8.25 -33.49
CA ARG A 3 -9.32 -9.51 -34.20
C ARG A 3 -10.24 -9.70 -35.41
N ALA A 4 -11.56 -9.63 -35.20
CA ALA A 4 -12.56 -9.79 -36.26
C ALA A 4 -12.44 -8.73 -37.37
N ALA A 5 -12.01 -7.51 -37.05
CA ALA A 5 -11.83 -6.45 -38.05
C ALA A 5 -10.62 -6.68 -38.98
N LEU A 6 -9.65 -7.48 -38.54
CA LEU A 6 -8.36 -7.68 -39.20
C LEU A 6 -8.22 -9.06 -39.87
N VAL A 7 -9.20 -9.96 -39.73
CA VAL A 7 -9.16 -11.30 -40.35
C VAL A 7 -9.15 -11.24 -41.88
N ASP A 8 -9.88 -10.30 -42.49
CA ASP A 8 -10.03 -10.20 -43.95
C ASP A 8 -9.13 -9.13 -44.59
N LEU A 9 -7.86 -9.05 -44.16
CA LEU A 9 -6.90 -8.13 -44.77
C LEU A 9 -6.49 -8.61 -46.17
N PRO A 10 -6.43 -7.73 -47.18
CA PRO A 10 -6.18 -8.10 -48.58
C PRO A 10 -4.76 -8.65 -48.84
N PHE A 11 -3.87 -8.58 -47.84
CA PHE A 11 -2.49 -9.05 -47.87
C PHE A 11 -2.18 -10.09 -46.78
N GLY A 12 -3.21 -10.58 -46.07
CA GLY A 12 -3.06 -11.60 -45.05
C GLY A 12 -2.54 -12.91 -45.63
N GLU A 13 -1.64 -13.57 -44.91
CA GLU A 13 -1.23 -14.91 -45.25
C GLU A 13 -2.35 -15.92 -44.95
N ALA A 14 -2.82 -16.64 -45.98
CA ALA A 14 -3.86 -17.65 -45.84
C ALA A 14 -3.51 -18.68 -44.74
N GLY A 15 -4.41 -18.88 -43.78
CA GLY A 15 -4.22 -19.80 -42.66
C GLY A 15 -3.51 -19.21 -41.44
N ARG A 16 -3.10 -17.93 -41.46
CA ARG A 16 -2.53 -17.23 -40.29
C ARG A 16 -3.40 -16.06 -39.89
N GLU A 17 -4.09 -16.19 -38.76
CA GLU A 17 -4.90 -15.12 -38.20
C GLU A 17 -4.04 -14.03 -37.56
N PRO A 18 -4.49 -12.77 -37.58
CA PRO A 18 -3.82 -11.69 -36.87
C PRO A 18 -3.81 -11.91 -35.34
N GLU A 19 -2.70 -11.57 -34.70
CA GLU A 19 -2.58 -11.56 -33.25
C GLU A 19 -2.75 -10.14 -32.71
N ILE A 20 -3.56 -10.00 -31.66
CA ILE A 20 -3.83 -8.72 -30.99
C ILE A 20 -3.51 -8.91 -29.51
N LEU A 21 -2.53 -8.16 -29.01
CA LEU A 21 -2.06 -8.21 -27.64
C LEU A 21 -2.28 -6.86 -26.98
N VAL A 22 -2.62 -6.85 -25.69
CA VAL A 22 -2.56 -5.62 -24.88
C VAL A 22 -1.10 -5.37 -24.54
N ALA A 23 -0.54 -4.27 -25.07
CA ALA A 23 0.84 -3.89 -24.83
C ALA A 23 0.97 -3.01 -23.57
N GLU A 24 0.02 -2.11 -23.35
CA GLU A 24 0.05 -1.14 -22.24
C GLU A 24 -1.38 -0.67 -21.88
N LEU A 25 -1.60 -0.39 -20.59
CA LEU A 25 -2.73 0.37 -20.09
C LEU A 25 -2.25 1.80 -19.80
N ALA A 26 -2.32 2.68 -20.79
CA ALA A 26 -1.82 4.05 -20.69
C ALA A 26 -2.88 5.01 -20.13
N ASP A 27 -2.43 6.18 -19.67
CA ASP A 27 -3.26 7.24 -19.07
C ASP A 27 -4.39 7.74 -20.00
N ASN A 28 -4.29 7.49 -21.31
CA ASN A 28 -5.21 7.96 -22.34
C ASN A 28 -5.81 6.83 -23.19
N GLY A 29 -5.63 5.56 -22.82
CA GLY A 29 -6.22 4.44 -23.52
C GLY A 29 -5.45 3.13 -23.40
N ILE A 30 -5.96 2.10 -24.05
CA ILE A 30 -5.31 0.78 -24.13
C ILE A 30 -4.47 0.74 -25.41
N VAL A 31 -3.17 0.48 -25.28
CA VAL A 31 -2.27 0.29 -26.41
C VAL A 31 -2.30 -1.17 -26.81
N TYR A 32 -2.66 -1.45 -28.07
CA TYR A 32 -2.66 -2.79 -28.63
C TYR A 32 -1.50 -2.99 -29.60
N GLU A 33 -0.76 -4.10 -29.45
CA GLU A 33 0.17 -4.58 -30.47
C GLU A 33 -0.58 -5.49 -31.44
N CYS A 34 -0.58 -5.14 -32.72
CA CYS A 34 -1.22 -5.90 -33.78
C CYS A 34 -0.16 -6.54 -34.68
N ARG A 35 -0.11 -7.88 -34.70
CA ARG A 35 0.80 -8.65 -35.55
C ARG A 35 0.02 -9.25 -36.71
N VAL A 36 0.50 -9.00 -37.92
CA VAL A 36 -0.08 -9.49 -39.18
C VAL A 36 0.99 -10.15 -40.03
N TRP A 37 0.63 -11.23 -40.72
CA TRP A 37 1.52 -11.97 -41.61
C TRP A 37 1.22 -11.62 -43.06
N THR A 38 2.26 -11.36 -43.85
CA THR A 38 2.14 -11.01 -45.27
C THR A 38 3.23 -11.68 -46.09
N ARG A 39 2.92 -12.02 -47.35
CA ARG A 39 3.89 -12.45 -48.36
C ARG A 39 4.45 -11.28 -49.18
N GLN A 40 4.04 -10.05 -48.87
CA GLN A 40 4.43 -8.82 -49.57
C GLN A 40 5.24 -7.90 -48.64
N PRO A 41 6.45 -8.29 -48.20
CA PRO A 41 7.23 -7.55 -47.20
C PRO A 41 7.63 -6.13 -47.64
N GLY A 42 7.71 -5.86 -48.96
CA GLY A 42 8.05 -4.54 -49.50
C GLY A 42 6.96 -3.47 -49.35
N ARG A 43 5.77 -3.81 -48.88
CA ARG A 43 4.59 -2.91 -48.81
C ARG A 43 4.22 -2.49 -47.39
N GLY A 44 5.20 -2.42 -46.49
CA GLY A 44 4.97 -2.19 -45.06
C GLY A 44 4.13 -0.94 -44.73
N ALA A 45 4.25 0.13 -45.52
CA ALA A 45 3.44 1.35 -45.35
C ALA A 45 1.95 1.11 -45.69
N GLU A 46 1.67 0.46 -46.82
CA GLU A 46 0.31 0.16 -47.28
C GLU A 46 -0.37 -0.88 -46.37
N ILE A 47 0.41 -1.83 -45.87
CA ILE A 47 -0.07 -2.82 -44.90
C ILE A 47 -0.47 -2.13 -43.59
N ARG A 48 0.39 -1.22 -43.10
CA ARG A 48 0.12 -0.46 -41.88
C ARG A 48 -1.13 0.40 -42.02
N ASP A 49 -1.24 1.13 -43.13
CA ASP A 49 -2.41 1.96 -43.43
C ASP A 49 -3.71 1.15 -43.42
N ALA A 50 -3.74 0.02 -44.12
CA ALA A 50 -4.90 -0.86 -44.15
C ALA A 50 -5.23 -1.50 -42.79
N VAL A 51 -4.23 -1.86 -41.98
CA VAL A 51 -4.44 -2.34 -40.60
C VAL A 51 -5.08 -1.24 -39.75
N LEU A 52 -4.54 -0.03 -39.80
CA LEU A 52 -5.04 1.10 -39.03
C LEU A 52 -6.47 1.46 -39.44
N GLU A 53 -6.76 1.51 -40.74
CA GLU A 53 -8.09 1.85 -41.24
C GLU A 53 -9.13 0.77 -40.86
N ARG A 54 -8.77 -0.51 -40.95
CA ARG A 54 -9.65 -1.62 -40.53
C ARG A 54 -9.87 -1.63 -39.03
N ALA A 55 -8.83 -1.40 -38.24
CA ALA A 55 -8.95 -1.27 -36.80
C ALA A 55 -9.88 -0.10 -36.44
N ARG A 56 -9.69 1.07 -37.06
CA ARG A 56 -10.53 2.26 -36.86
C ARG A 56 -11.99 1.99 -37.18
N MET A 57 -12.29 1.45 -38.37
CA MET A 57 -13.66 1.09 -38.76
C MET A 57 -14.28 0.07 -37.80
N GLY A 58 -13.50 -0.93 -37.39
CA GLY A 58 -13.88 -1.89 -36.37
C GLY A 58 -14.32 -1.18 -35.09
N LEU A 59 -13.41 -0.37 -34.51
CA LEU A 59 -13.61 0.42 -33.28
C LEU A 59 -14.88 1.26 -33.33
N THR A 60 -15.08 2.01 -34.41
CA THR A 60 -16.29 2.81 -34.61
C THR A 60 -17.57 1.97 -34.61
N ARG A 61 -17.57 0.77 -35.23
CA ARG A 61 -18.77 -0.08 -35.30
C ARG A 61 -19.21 -0.66 -33.95
N ALA A 62 -18.31 -0.84 -32.99
CA ALA A 62 -18.73 -1.21 -31.62
C ALA A 62 -18.86 -0.01 -30.68
N GLY A 63 -18.95 1.21 -31.21
CA GLY A 63 -19.16 2.41 -30.41
C GLY A 63 -17.95 2.81 -29.56
N ILE A 64 -16.74 2.37 -29.91
CA ILE A 64 -15.50 2.81 -29.27
C ILE A 64 -14.99 4.02 -30.05
N GLU A 65 -15.18 5.21 -29.48
CA GLU A 65 -14.58 6.44 -30.00
C GLU A 65 -13.12 6.52 -29.57
N ILE A 66 -12.25 6.97 -30.48
CA ILE A 66 -10.85 7.25 -30.13
C ILE A 66 -10.88 8.41 -29.14
N PRO A 67 -10.39 8.23 -27.91
CA PRO A 67 -10.50 9.26 -26.89
C PRO A 67 -9.77 10.52 -27.37
N PHE A 68 -10.49 11.63 -27.48
CA PHE A 68 -9.86 12.94 -27.46
C PHE A 68 -9.14 13.05 -26.10
N PRO A 69 -7.90 13.55 -26.01
CA PRO A 69 -7.19 13.69 -24.75
C PRO A 69 -7.89 14.71 -23.87
N GLN A 70 -8.93 14.27 -23.16
CA GLN A 70 -9.54 15.01 -22.08
C GLN A 70 -8.65 14.81 -20.86
N ARG A 71 -7.65 15.68 -20.72
CA ARG A 71 -7.09 15.94 -19.39
C ARG A 71 -8.17 16.62 -18.57
N THR A 72 -8.98 15.83 -17.90
CA THR A 72 -9.69 16.34 -16.73
C THR A 72 -8.61 16.59 -15.70
N VAL A 73 -8.20 17.85 -15.55
CA VAL A 73 -7.53 18.28 -14.32
C VAL A 73 -8.62 18.19 -13.26
N LEU A 74 -8.69 17.03 -12.60
CA LEU A 74 -9.32 16.91 -11.31
C LEU A 74 -8.48 17.78 -10.37
N ILE A 75 -8.79 19.08 -10.33
CA ILE A 75 -8.65 19.83 -9.10
C ILE A 75 -9.73 19.24 -8.20
N ARG A 76 -9.46 18.06 -7.66
CA ARG A 76 -10.10 17.66 -6.43
C ARG A 76 -9.68 18.78 -5.49
N ARG A 77 -10.63 19.63 -5.11
CA ARG A 77 -10.57 20.27 -3.80
C ARG A 77 -10.51 19.06 -2.88
N ALA A 78 -9.30 18.59 -2.57
CA ALA A 78 -9.09 17.36 -1.82
C ALA A 78 -10.01 17.48 -0.60
N ALA A 79 -10.86 16.51 -0.27
CA ALA A 79 -10.44 15.30 0.40
C ALA A 79 -9.37 15.49 1.51
N VAL A 80 -8.90 16.71 1.79
CA VAL A 80 -8.10 17.01 2.98
C VAL A 80 -9.02 16.97 4.19
N ASP A 81 -10.24 17.50 4.07
CA ASP A 81 -11.24 17.46 5.15
C ASP A 81 -11.81 16.03 5.37
N ASP A 82 -11.96 15.21 4.32
CA ASP A 82 -12.47 13.84 4.45
C ASP A 82 -11.39 12.84 4.88
N ALA A 83 -10.17 12.95 4.34
CA ALA A 83 -9.05 12.10 4.76
C ALA A 83 -8.63 12.40 6.20
N SER A 84 -8.47 13.68 6.56
CA SER A 84 -8.18 14.06 7.95
C SER A 84 -9.33 13.67 8.88
N GLY A 85 -10.59 13.88 8.46
CA GLY A 85 -11.75 13.43 9.21
C GLY A 85 -11.81 11.90 9.40
N HIS A 86 -11.41 11.12 8.41
CA HIS A 86 -11.30 9.66 8.50
C HIS A 86 -10.15 9.25 9.45
N CYS A 87 -8.96 9.85 9.30
CA CYS A 87 -7.82 9.64 10.21
C CYS A 87 -8.23 9.94 11.66
N ARG A 88 -8.82 11.11 11.92
CA ARG A 88 -9.28 11.53 13.24
C ARG A 88 -10.24 10.52 13.86
N ARG A 89 -11.23 10.03 13.10
CA ARG A 89 -12.18 9.01 13.59
C ARG A 89 -11.49 7.71 13.95
N ALA A 90 -10.57 7.23 13.11
CA ALA A 90 -9.82 6.01 13.36
C ALA A 90 -8.88 6.14 14.58
N LEU A 91 -8.19 7.28 14.72
CA LEU A 91 -7.34 7.58 15.88
C LEU A 91 -8.18 7.66 17.17
N ALA A 92 -9.29 8.40 17.15
CA ALA A 92 -10.17 8.52 18.32
C ALA A 92 -10.83 7.18 18.74
N ALA A 93 -11.05 6.26 17.80
CA ALA A 93 -11.58 4.93 18.07
C ALA A 93 -10.51 3.94 18.59
N THR A 94 -9.23 4.31 18.54
CA THR A 94 -8.12 3.45 18.95
C THR A 94 -7.82 3.67 20.44
N PRO A 95 -7.87 2.63 21.29
CA PRO A 95 -7.69 2.78 22.73
C PRO A 95 -6.39 3.49 23.13
N LEU A 96 -5.31 3.26 22.38
CA LEU A 96 -4.02 3.91 22.60
C LEU A 96 -4.13 5.45 22.59
N PHE A 97 -4.99 6.03 21.76
CA PHE A 97 -5.09 7.49 21.62
C PHE A 97 -6.29 8.09 22.37
N ALA A 98 -7.04 7.28 23.14
CA ALA A 98 -8.28 7.71 23.80
C ALA A 98 -8.05 8.79 24.89
N GLY A 99 -6.83 8.91 25.42
CA GLY A 99 -6.45 9.92 26.41
C GLY A 99 -6.02 11.27 25.83
N LEU A 100 -5.90 11.38 24.50
CA LEU A 100 -5.47 12.62 23.85
C LEU A 100 -6.61 13.65 23.78
N GLY A 101 -6.26 14.92 23.97
CA GLY A 101 -7.20 16.03 23.76
C GLY A 101 -7.55 16.19 22.28
N ASP A 102 -8.72 16.77 21.99
CA ASP A 102 -9.22 16.94 20.62
C ASP A 102 -8.23 17.68 19.71
N ASP A 103 -7.59 18.75 20.19
CA ASP A 103 -6.60 19.52 19.43
C ASP A 103 -5.39 18.66 19.02
N VAL A 104 -4.91 17.80 19.93
CA VAL A 104 -3.76 16.91 19.67
C VAL A 104 -4.13 15.79 18.71
N LEU A 105 -5.36 15.26 18.82
CA LEU A 105 -5.89 14.28 17.87
C LEU A 105 -6.05 14.89 16.48
N ASP A 106 -6.49 16.14 16.38
CA ASP A 106 -6.64 16.85 15.11
C ASP A 106 -5.27 17.09 14.45
N ASP A 107 -4.28 17.54 15.21
CA ASP A 107 -2.90 17.72 14.72
C ASP A 107 -2.30 16.39 14.26
N LEU A 108 -2.47 15.33 15.06
CA LEU A 108 -1.98 14.00 14.70
C LEU A 108 -2.69 13.44 13.46
N ALA A 109 -4.02 13.63 13.35
CA ALA A 109 -4.80 13.23 12.19
C ALA A 109 -4.37 13.97 10.92
N ALA A 110 -4.09 15.27 11.01
CA ALA A 110 -3.59 16.09 9.92
C ALA A 110 -2.18 15.67 9.45
N ALA A 111 -1.36 15.14 10.36
CA ALA A 111 -0.04 14.60 10.08
C ALA A 111 -0.05 13.10 9.69
N SER A 112 -1.23 12.49 9.60
CA SER A 112 -1.41 11.06 9.29
C SER A 112 -1.95 10.83 7.88
N ARG A 113 -1.73 9.64 7.35
CA ARG A 113 -2.17 9.26 6.00
C ARG A 113 -3.04 8.00 6.02
N PRO A 114 -4.24 8.01 5.42
CA PRO A 114 -5.01 6.79 5.25
C PRO A 114 -4.45 5.94 4.10
N LEU A 115 -4.40 4.63 4.31
CA LEU A 115 -3.93 3.61 3.38
C LEU A 115 -4.96 2.48 3.30
N GLU A 116 -5.07 1.87 2.13
CA GLU A 116 -5.93 0.71 1.89
C GLU A 116 -5.11 -0.43 1.29
N PHE A 117 -5.39 -1.66 1.72
CA PHE A 117 -4.70 -2.86 1.27
C PHE A 117 -5.69 -3.94 0.88
N ALA A 118 -5.44 -4.61 -0.24
CA ALA A 118 -6.22 -5.75 -0.70
C ALA A 118 -5.74 -7.05 -0.01
N PRO A 119 -6.60 -8.07 0.18
CA PRO A 119 -6.20 -9.33 0.81
C PRO A 119 -4.94 -9.93 0.17
N GLY A 120 -3.96 -10.30 1.00
CA GLY A 120 -2.68 -10.88 0.60
C GLY A 120 -1.54 -9.85 0.45
N GLU A 121 -1.85 -8.55 0.38
CA GLU A 121 -0.85 -7.50 0.31
C GLU A 121 -0.13 -7.34 1.65
N ALA A 122 1.19 -7.16 1.60
CA ALA A 122 2.00 -6.84 2.77
C ALA A 122 1.96 -5.33 3.04
N VAL A 123 1.64 -4.96 4.27
CA VAL A 123 1.69 -3.55 4.72
C VAL A 123 3.12 -3.14 5.04
N VAL A 124 3.89 -4.04 5.65
CA VAL A 124 5.34 -3.89 5.88
C VAL A 124 6.04 -5.22 5.68
N HIS A 125 7.31 -5.17 5.28
CA HIS A 125 8.16 -6.36 5.17
C HIS A 125 9.18 -6.44 6.30
N GLU A 126 9.48 -7.67 6.73
CA GLU A 126 10.59 -7.94 7.64
C GLU A 126 11.90 -7.37 7.07
N GLY A 127 12.65 -6.65 7.89
CA GLY A 127 13.91 -5.99 7.49
C GLY A 127 13.74 -4.57 6.92
N ASP A 128 12.52 -4.07 6.71
CA ASP A 128 12.30 -2.70 6.24
C ASP A 128 12.86 -1.65 7.23
N ALA A 129 13.41 -0.56 6.68
CA ALA A 129 13.97 0.54 7.46
C ALA A 129 12.95 1.62 7.85
N SER A 130 11.71 1.53 7.37
CA SER A 130 10.65 2.51 7.69
C SER A 130 10.34 2.51 9.19
N LEU A 131 10.21 3.71 9.76
CA LEU A 131 9.91 3.96 11.17
C LEU A 131 8.49 4.53 11.38
N ALA A 132 7.51 4.09 10.60
CA ALA A 132 6.11 4.50 10.80
C ALA A 132 5.37 3.61 11.83
N LEU A 133 4.36 4.18 12.50
CA LEU A 133 3.35 3.45 13.25
C LEU A 133 2.09 3.33 12.38
N TYR A 134 1.39 2.21 12.46
CA TYR A 134 0.13 1.99 11.76
C TYR A 134 -1.00 1.72 12.74
N VAL A 135 -2.18 2.28 12.45
CA VAL A 135 -3.43 2.03 13.17
C VAL A 135 -4.38 1.31 12.22
N VAL A 136 -4.94 0.18 12.64
CA VAL A 136 -5.88 -0.56 11.80
C VAL A 136 -7.29 -0.02 12.02
N ALA A 137 -7.84 0.69 11.04
CA ALA A 137 -9.21 1.20 11.11
C ALA A 137 -10.25 0.11 10.82
N ALA A 138 -9.93 -0.80 9.89
CA ALA A 138 -10.80 -1.93 9.54
C ALA A 138 -9.99 -3.08 8.94
N GLY A 139 -10.53 -4.31 9.07
CA GLY A 139 -9.92 -5.53 8.53
C GLY A 139 -8.99 -6.24 9.51
N ASN A 140 -8.38 -7.32 9.03
CA ASN A 140 -7.48 -8.17 9.82
C ASN A 140 -6.17 -8.44 9.07
N LEU A 141 -5.09 -8.46 9.85
CA LEU A 141 -3.73 -8.70 9.40
C LEU A 141 -3.13 -9.89 10.14
N GLU A 142 -2.22 -10.58 9.48
CA GLU A 142 -1.37 -11.63 10.03
C GLU A 142 0.06 -11.12 10.13
N VAL A 143 0.74 -11.44 11.23
CA VAL A 143 2.14 -11.11 11.46
C VAL A 143 2.96 -12.37 11.16
N GLU A 144 3.89 -12.26 10.21
CA GLU A 144 4.73 -13.36 9.73
C GLU A 144 6.20 -13.05 10.02
N ARG A 145 6.92 -13.97 10.68
CA ARG A 145 8.39 -13.89 10.86
C ARG A 145 9.03 -15.13 10.28
N GLY A 146 10.04 -14.97 9.41
CA GLY A 146 10.66 -16.11 8.73
C GLY A 146 9.67 -16.98 7.95
N GLY A 147 8.56 -16.39 7.48
CA GLY A 147 7.49 -17.10 6.76
C GLY A 147 6.51 -17.89 7.64
N GLN A 148 6.60 -17.80 8.97
CA GLN A 148 5.65 -18.42 9.89
C GLN A 148 4.77 -17.38 10.56
N SER A 149 3.49 -17.71 10.76
CA SER A 149 2.55 -16.87 11.49
C SER A 149 2.92 -16.83 12.97
N VAL A 150 3.14 -15.63 13.48
CA VAL A 150 3.54 -15.36 14.88
C VAL A 150 2.54 -14.51 15.65
N GLY A 151 1.46 -14.06 14.98
CA GLY A 151 0.45 -13.21 15.60
C GLY A 151 -0.55 -12.66 14.61
N ARG A 152 -1.51 -11.89 15.11
CA ARG A 152 -2.55 -11.21 14.31
C ARG A 152 -2.76 -9.80 14.83
N VAL A 153 -3.20 -8.91 13.95
CA VAL A 153 -3.56 -7.53 14.28
C VAL A 153 -4.87 -7.19 13.59
N GLY A 154 -5.85 -6.71 14.34
CA GLY A 154 -7.19 -6.37 13.85
C GLY A 154 -7.54 -4.90 14.06
N ALA A 155 -8.78 -4.56 13.70
CA ALA A 155 -9.31 -3.20 13.84
C ALA A 155 -9.21 -2.67 15.28
N GLY A 156 -8.82 -1.39 15.42
CA GLY A 156 -8.57 -0.73 16.70
C GLY A 156 -7.20 -1.03 17.31
N GLU A 157 -6.40 -1.91 16.70
CA GLU A 157 -5.05 -2.19 17.13
C GLU A 157 -4.01 -1.41 16.32
N VAL A 158 -2.83 -1.26 16.91
CA VAL A 158 -1.68 -0.58 16.29
C VAL A 158 -0.56 -1.57 16.00
N PHE A 159 0.29 -1.33 15.00
CA PHE A 159 1.51 -2.11 14.79
C PHE A 159 2.64 -1.26 14.23
N GLY A 160 3.87 -1.75 14.36
CA GLY A 160 5.08 -1.05 13.91
C GLY A 160 5.78 -0.25 15.01
N GLU A 161 5.23 -0.24 16.21
CA GLU A 161 5.76 0.36 17.43
C GLU A 161 7.16 -0.18 17.79
N MET A 162 7.43 -1.47 17.52
CA MET A 162 8.74 -2.06 17.80
C MET A 162 9.85 -1.37 17.04
N ALA A 163 9.68 -1.14 15.73
CA ALA A 163 10.70 -0.49 14.92
C ALA A 163 10.91 0.97 15.38
N LEU A 164 9.81 1.66 15.68
CA LEU A 164 9.82 3.04 16.14
C LEU A 164 10.53 3.20 17.49
N LEU A 165 10.21 2.37 18.48
CA LEU A 165 10.77 2.45 19.83
C LEU A 165 12.19 1.90 19.94
N THR A 166 12.53 0.86 19.17
CA THR A 166 13.87 0.27 19.22
C THR A 166 14.83 0.90 18.22
N GLY A 167 14.34 1.66 17.23
CA GLY A 167 15.13 2.15 16.10
C GLY A 167 15.71 1.03 15.22
N ARG A 168 15.22 -0.21 15.40
CA ARG A 168 15.62 -1.37 14.59
C ARG A 168 14.71 -1.49 13.37
N ARG A 169 15.15 -2.26 12.37
CA ARG A 169 14.34 -2.64 11.20
C ARG A 169 13.08 -3.41 11.64
N ARG A 170 12.08 -3.47 10.77
CA ARG A 170 10.85 -4.26 11.00
C ARG A 170 11.19 -5.71 11.37
N ALA A 171 10.68 -6.17 12.51
CA ALA A 171 10.99 -7.49 13.05
C ALA A 171 10.19 -8.64 12.39
N ALA A 172 9.13 -8.31 11.65
CA ALA A 172 8.24 -9.24 10.98
C ALA A 172 7.57 -8.55 9.78
N THR A 173 7.08 -9.37 8.85
CA THR A 173 6.17 -8.95 7.78
C THR A 173 4.76 -8.89 8.34
N VAL A 174 3.96 -7.89 7.96
CA VAL A 174 2.55 -7.81 8.33
C VAL A 174 1.72 -7.84 7.06
N ARG A 175 0.86 -8.84 6.92
CA ARG A 175 0.10 -9.14 5.69
C ARG A 175 -1.39 -9.09 5.92
N SER A 176 -2.11 -8.47 5.01
CA SER A 176 -3.56 -8.41 5.04
C SER A 176 -4.20 -9.77 4.76
N GLN A 177 -5.16 -10.15 5.60
CA GLN A 177 -5.97 -11.37 5.42
C GLN A 177 -7.36 -11.04 4.85
N SER A 178 -7.77 -9.77 4.94
CA SER A 178 -8.97 -9.21 4.36
C SER A 178 -8.64 -7.90 3.65
N ALA A 179 -9.64 -7.22 3.07
CA ALA A 179 -9.49 -5.80 2.78
C ALA A 179 -9.20 -5.07 4.10
N VAL A 180 -8.17 -4.21 4.10
CA VAL A 180 -7.70 -3.49 5.29
C VAL A 180 -7.68 -1.99 5.02
N GLN A 181 -8.16 -1.22 6.00
CA GLN A 181 -7.95 0.22 6.06
C GLN A 181 -7.01 0.51 7.24
N ALA A 182 -5.93 1.22 6.98
CA ALA A 182 -4.93 1.57 7.98
C ALA A 182 -4.61 3.06 7.94
N ILE A 183 -4.24 3.64 9.08
CA ILE A 183 -3.71 5.00 9.19
C ILE A 183 -2.22 4.89 9.46
N GLU A 184 -1.41 5.44 8.57
CA GLU A 184 0.04 5.58 8.75
C GLU A 184 0.35 6.89 9.48
N ILE A 185 1.14 6.78 10.54
CA ILE A 185 1.66 7.89 11.33
C ILE A 185 3.18 7.86 11.23
N ASP A 186 3.76 8.94 10.70
CA ASP A 186 5.21 9.08 10.62
C ASP A 186 5.85 9.21 12.02
N ALA A 187 7.10 8.74 12.16
CA ALA A 187 7.85 8.84 13.42
C ALA A 187 7.94 10.27 13.94
N GLY A 188 8.15 11.27 13.07
CA GLY A 188 8.25 12.67 13.47
C GLY A 188 6.94 13.20 14.04
N ALA A 189 5.81 12.87 13.41
CA ALA A 189 4.48 13.24 13.88
C ALA A 189 4.15 12.61 15.23
N LEU A 190 4.40 11.29 15.37
CA LEU A 190 4.16 10.59 16.62
C LEU A 190 5.07 11.13 17.74
N ARG A 191 6.34 11.40 17.43
CA ARG A 191 7.30 11.96 18.40
C ARG A 191 6.84 13.28 18.98
N ALA A 192 6.31 14.18 18.16
CA ALA A 192 5.82 15.47 18.62
C ALA A 192 4.72 15.31 19.69
N VAL A 193 3.82 14.33 19.52
CA VAL A 193 2.78 13.99 20.49
C VAL A 193 3.39 13.36 21.75
N LEU A 194 4.32 12.42 21.59
CA LEU A 194 4.94 11.70 22.70
C LEU A 194 5.75 12.60 23.65
N VAL A 195 6.27 13.73 23.18
CA VAL A 195 6.94 14.73 24.05
C VAL A 195 5.95 15.33 25.05
N GLY A 196 4.70 15.57 24.64
CA GLY A 196 3.65 16.14 25.48
C GLY A 196 2.87 15.10 26.31
N HIS A 197 2.94 13.83 25.91
CA HIS A 197 2.13 12.73 26.44
C HIS A 197 2.98 11.51 26.80
N PRO A 198 3.80 11.57 27.86
CA PRO A 198 4.68 10.47 28.26
C PRO A 198 3.91 9.18 28.64
N GLU A 199 2.65 9.28 29.05
CA GLU A 199 1.78 8.13 29.30
C GLU A 199 1.57 7.24 28.06
N LEU A 200 1.54 7.83 26.86
CA LEU A 200 1.42 7.07 25.60
C LEU A 200 2.69 6.29 25.29
N ALA A 201 3.84 6.83 25.69
CA ALA A 201 5.12 6.16 25.56
C ALA A 201 5.14 4.84 26.35
N GLU A 202 4.62 4.89 27.57
CA GLU A 202 4.56 3.76 28.48
C GLU A 202 3.63 2.68 27.93
N GLU A 203 2.45 3.06 27.43
CA GLU A 203 1.52 2.10 26.82
C GLU A 203 2.11 1.43 25.56
N LEU A 204 2.79 2.20 24.70
CA LEU A 204 3.50 1.65 23.54
C LEU A 204 4.61 0.67 23.96
N ALA A 205 5.36 1.01 25.02
CA ALA A 205 6.42 0.16 25.54
C ALA A 205 5.90 -1.16 26.12
N GLU A 206 4.76 -1.13 26.83
CA GLU A 206 4.10 -2.33 27.34
C GLU A 206 3.63 -3.23 26.19
N ARG A 207 3.06 -2.66 25.13
CA ARG A 207 2.65 -3.43 23.94
C ARG A 207 3.83 -4.10 23.23
N VAL A 208 4.98 -3.43 23.14
CA VAL A 208 6.23 -4.03 22.63
C VAL A 208 6.61 -5.27 23.44
N ALA A 209 6.56 -5.17 24.78
CA ALA A 209 6.94 -6.26 25.66
C ALA A 209 6.07 -7.50 25.46
N VAL A 210 4.75 -7.32 25.29
CA VAL A 210 3.81 -8.42 25.01
C VAL A 210 4.11 -9.09 23.67
N ARG A 211 4.25 -8.31 22.59
CA ARG A 211 4.47 -8.85 21.25
C ARG A 211 5.82 -9.53 21.07
N GLN A 212 6.85 -9.03 21.75
CA GLN A 212 8.14 -9.73 21.76
C GLN A 212 8.04 -11.13 22.35
N HIS A 213 7.23 -11.31 23.40
CA HIS A 213 7.01 -12.62 23.99
C HIS A 213 6.25 -13.56 23.06
N GLU A 214 5.21 -13.05 22.38
CA GLU A 214 4.46 -13.80 21.37
C GLU A 214 5.38 -14.23 20.20
N MET A 215 6.21 -13.33 19.69
CA MET A 215 7.15 -13.61 18.60
C MET A 215 8.30 -14.54 18.99
N ALA A 216 8.72 -14.54 20.27
CA ALA A 216 9.77 -15.43 20.76
C ALA A 216 9.29 -16.88 20.93
N SER A 217 7.97 -17.10 21.08
CA SER A 217 7.40 -18.43 21.33
C SER A 217 7.35 -19.35 20.10
N VAL A 218 7.60 -18.83 18.88
CA VAL A 218 7.39 -19.55 17.61
C VAL A 218 8.70 -20.02 16.93
N GLY A 219 9.89 -19.70 17.47
CA GLY A 219 11.14 -20.26 16.95
C GLY A 219 12.33 -20.15 17.91
N GLU A 220 13.07 -21.25 18.06
CA GLU A 220 14.42 -21.26 18.66
C GLU A 220 15.36 -20.38 17.82
N VAL A 221 15.48 -19.11 18.19
CA VAL A 221 16.57 -18.23 17.76
C VAL A 221 16.94 -17.38 18.96
N GLU A 222 18.23 -17.32 19.26
CA GLU A 222 18.83 -16.49 20.31
C GLU A 222 18.26 -15.07 20.26
N VAL A 223 17.31 -14.80 21.15
CA VAL A 223 17.04 -13.44 21.60
C VAL A 223 18.26 -13.08 22.42
N GLU A 224 19.09 -12.18 21.91
CA GLU A 224 20.15 -11.56 22.70
C GLU A 224 19.50 -11.02 23.98
N ASP A 225 19.86 -11.66 25.08
CA ASP A 225 19.11 -11.75 26.33
C ASP A 225 19.02 -10.38 27.01
N GLU A 226 17.90 -9.67 26.83
CA GLU A 226 17.56 -8.51 27.67
C GLU A 226 16.23 -8.77 28.37
N THR A 227 16.37 -9.10 29.67
CA THR A 227 15.32 -9.54 30.57
C THR A 227 14.09 -8.63 30.59
N PRO A 228 12.87 -9.16 30.81
CA PRO A 228 11.61 -8.40 30.82
C PRO A 228 11.55 -7.22 31.81
N ARG A 229 12.34 -7.28 32.90
CA ARG A 229 12.43 -6.18 33.90
C ARG A 229 13.33 -5.02 33.46
N GLY A 230 14.22 -5.25 32.49
CA GLY A 230 15.10 -4.24 31.91
C GLY A 230 14.50 -3.55 30.71
N LEU A 231 13.60 -4.20 29.96
CA LEU A 231 13.02 -3.66 28.73
C LEU A 231 12.23 -2.36 28.95
N ALA A 232 11.43 -2.24 30.01
CA ALA A 232 10.72 -0.99 30.30
C ALA A 232 11.67 0.16 30.71
N ALA A 233 12.83 -0.16 31.29
CA ALA A 233 13.86 0.82 31.63
C ALA A 233 14.71 1.20 30.41
N TYR A 234 15.08 0.21 29.59
CA TYR A 234 15.76 0.35 28.31
C TYR A 234 14.92 1.11 27.29
N LEU A 235 13.62 0.79 27.19
CA LEU A 235 12.68 1.52 26.37
C LEU A 235 12.54 2.95 26.89
N ARG A 236 12.51 3.21 28.21
CA ARG A 236 12.54 4.59 28.76
C ARG A 236 13.81 5.37 28.41
N GLU A 237 15.00 4.78 28.53
CA GLU A 237 16.27 5.41 28.13
C GLU A 237 16.33 5.70 26.63
N ARG A 238 15.89 4.74 25.81
CA ARG A 238 15.89 4.86 24.35
C ARG A 238 14.74 5.74 23.84
N PHE A 239 13.68 5.88 24.62
CA PHE A 239 12.63 6.86 24.42
C PHE A 239 13.19 8.29 24.55
N GLN A 240 14.06 8.52 25.54
CA GLN A 240 14.72 9.82 25.67
C GLN A 240 15.60 10.13 24.46
N TRP A 241 16.29 9.14 23.87
CA TRP A 241 16.97 9.31 22.58
C TRP A 241 16.00 9.66 21.46
N PHE A 242 14.87 8.93 21.35
CA PHE A 242 13.85 9.20 20.35
C PHE A 242 13.27 10.60 20.49
N LEU A 243 13.04 11.10 21.71
CA LEU A 243 12.55 12.45 21.95
C LEU A 243 13.62 13.54 21.74
N ALA A 244 14.91 13.22 21.82
CA ALA A 244 16.02 14.19 21.81
C ALA A 244 16.59 14.53 20.43
N GLY A 245 16.24 13.81 19.36
CA GLY A 245 16.68 14.07 17.97
C GLY A 245 15.53 14.56 17.10
#